data_AF-W9R1T2-F1
#
_entry.id   AF-W9R1T2-F1
#
_cell.length_a   1.000
_cell.length_b   1.000
_cell.length_c   1.000
_cell.angle_alpha   90.00
_cell.angle_beta   90.00
_cell.angle_gamma   90.00
#
_symmetry.space_group_name_H-M   'P 1'
#
loop_
_entity.id
_entity.type
_entity.pdbx_description
1 polymer ?
#
loop_
_entity_poly.entity_id
_entity_poly.type
_entity_poly.pdbx_seq_one_letter_code
_entity_poly.pdbx_strand_id
1 'polypeptide(L)'
;MLLSGTLSAAALSTIKSIVEAAVEKEGRMGASLLRLQFHDCFVNGCDGSILLDSSETIDSEKNAIANMNLVRGFEVVDDIKIAVDSCCGGPIVSYADLLAVADRDSVVAGAYRDDEGKSVVLQCVRDAEAKIAGSEFL
;
A
#
# COMPACT_ATOMS: atom_id res chain seq x y z
N MET A 1 -22.47 -13.77 6.18
CA MET A 1 -22.80 -14.67 5.07
C MET A 1 -21.66 -14.56 4.07
N LEU A 2 -20.58 -15.31 4.30
CA LEU A 2 -19.44 -15.41 3.39
C LEU A 2 -19.62 -16.71 2.62
N LEU A 3 -19.91 -16.64 1.32
CA LEU A 3 -19.79 -17.79 0.45
C LEU A 3 -18.45 -17.69 -0.26
N SER A 4 -17.52 -18.55 0.15
CA SER A 4 -16.21 -18.81 -0.46
C SER A 4 -15.10 -17.79 -0.13
N GLY A 5 -14.04 -18.28 0.54
CA GLY A 5 -12.83 -17.56 0.95
C GLY A 5 -11.93 -17.10 -0.20
N THR A 6 -12.51 -16.36 -1.16
CA THR A 6 -11.81 -15.66 -2.22
C THR A 6 -12.30 -14.22 -2.19
N LEU A 7 -11.37 -13.25 -2.10
CA LEU A 7 -11.70 -11.83 -2.30
C LEU A 7 -12.56 -11.70 -3.56
N SER A 8 -13.69 -11.00 -3.50
CA SER A 8 -14.60 -10.94 -4.65
C SER A 8 -13.87 -10.36 -5.86
N ALA A 9 -14.11 -10.90 -7.05
CA ALA A 9 -13.48 -10.37 -8.27
C ALA A 9 -13.78 -8.86 -8.45
N ALA A 10 -14.95 -8.42 -8.00
CA ALA A 10 -15.33 -7.01 -7.93
C ALA A 10 -14.39 -6.22 -7.00
N ALA A 11 -14.18 -6.66 -5.76
CA ALA A 11 -13.27 -6.01 -4.82
C ALA A 11 -11.85 -5.88 -5.39
N LEU A 12 -11.29 -6.96 -5.93
CA LEU A 12 -9.96 -6.94 -6.56
C LEU A 12 -9.88 -5.94 -7.72
N SER A 13 -10.89 -5.93 -8.60
CA SER A 13 -10.93 -4.97 -9.71
C SER A 13 -11.06 -3.51 -9.23
N THR A 14 -11.84 -3.27 -8.18
CA THR A 14 -12.02 -1.95 -7.57
C THR A 14 -10.73 -1.44 -6.95
N ILE A 15 -10.04 -2.27 -6.16
CA ILE A 15 -8.74 -1.93 -5.56
C ILE A 15 -7.76 -1.55 -6.66
N LYS A 16 -7.61 -2.41 -7.68
CA LYS A 16 -6.69 -2.19 -8.79
C LYS A 16 -6.95 -0.86 -9.51
N SER A 17 -8.20 -0.56 -9.86
CA SER A 17 -8.52 0.67 -10.59
C SER A 17 -8.21 1.93 -9.79
N ILE A 18 -8.44 1.92 -8.48
CA ILE A 18 -8.12 3.08 -7.62
C ILE A 18 -6.62 3.24 -7.46
N VAL A 19 -5.88 2.13 -7.28
CA VAL A 19 -4.41 2.15 -7.21
C VAL A 19 -3.81 2.68 -8.52
N GLU A 20 -4.27 2.19 -9.68
CA GLU A 20 -3.81 2.67 -10.99
C GLU A 20 -4.07 4.17 -11.16
N ALA A 21 -5.26 4.65 -10.81
CA ALA A 21 -5.59 6.08 -10.88
C ALA A 21 -4.75 6.93 -9.91
N ALA A 22 -4.48 6.42 -8.70
CA ALA A 22 -3.67 7.11 -7.72
C ALA A 22 -2.19 7.21 -8.16
N VAL A 23 -1.66 6.14 -8.76
CA VAL A 23 -0.31 6.10 -9.34
C VAL A 23 -0.20 6.97 -10.59
N GLU A 24 -1.22 6.98 -11.46
CA GLU A 24 -1.24 7.85 -12.64
C GLU A 24 -1.25 9.33 -12.24
N LYS A 25 -2.01 9.68 -11.21
CA LYS A 25 -2.06 11.04 -10.64
C LYS A 25 -0.75 11.44 -9.96
N GLU A 26 -0.14 10.54 -9.19
CA GLU A 26 1.15 10.73 -8.54
C GLU A 26 1.97 9.44 -8.60
N GLY A 27 2.96 9.37 -9.48
CA GLY A 27 3.76 8.15 -9.67
C GLY A 27 4.46 7.63 -8.41
N ARG A 28 4.74 8.51 -7.44
CA ARG A 28 5.32 8.13 -6.13
C ARG A 28 4.32 7.42 -5.21
N MET A 29 3.03 7.45 -5.52
CA MET A 29 2.00 6.83 -4.68
C MET A 29 2.18 5.32 -4.60
N GLY A 30 2.60 4.67 -5.68
CA GLY A 30 2.85 3.22 -5.67
C GLY A 30 3.94 2.82 -4.67
N ALA A 31 5.05 3.57 -4.64
CA ALA A 31 6.10 3.37 -3.63
C ALA A 31 5.64 3.72 -2.20
N SER A 32 4.70 4.67 -2.08
CA SER A 32 4.14 5.06 -0.77
C SER A 32 3.24 3.97 -0.19
N LEU A 33 2.39 3.35 -1.01
CA LEU A 33 1.54 2.21 -0.62
C LEU A 33 2.35 0.96 -0.28
N LEU A 34 3.43 0.69 -1.03
CA LEU A 34 4.38 -0.37 -0.68
C LEU A 34 5.04 -0.13 0.67
N ARG A 35 5.51 1.10 0.90
CA ARG A 35 6.10 1.49 2.18
C ARG A 35 5.07 1.36 3.30
N LEU A 36 3.81 1.73 3.07
CA LEU A 36 2.74 1.63 4.05
C LEU A 36 2.49 0.17 4.48
N GLN A 37 2.40 -0.77 3.53
CA GLN A 37 2.30 -2.21 3.81
C GLN A 37 3.52 -2.73 4.58
N PHE A 38 4.73 -2.30 4.21
CA PHE A 38 5.95 -2.68 4.92
C PHE A 38 5.90 -2.24 6.39
N HIS A 39 5.50 -0.99 6.66
CA HIS A 39 5.44 -0.48 8.02
C HIS A 39 4.33 -1.11 8.86
N ASP A 40 3.19 -1.49 8.25
CA ASP A 40 2.16 -2.31 8.90
C ASP A 40 2.75 -3.67 9.32
N CYS A 41 3.31 -4.41 8.37
CA CYS A 41 3.84 -5.75 8.65
C CYS A 41 5.02 -5.80 9.62
N PHE A 42 5.79 -4.72 9.74
CA PHE A 42 7.00 -4.70 10.57
C PHE A 42 6.69 -4.53 12.06
N VAL A 43 5.55 -3.94 12.41
CA VAL A 43 5.13 -3.70 13.79
C VAL A 43 3.97 -4.62 14.10
N ASN A 44 4.20 -5.66 14.92
CA ASN A 44 3.18 -6.65 15.31
C ASN A 44 2.47 -7.42 14.19
N GLY A 45 2.87 -7.26 12.93
CA GLY A 45 2.38 -8.02 11.78
C GLY A 45 1.39 -7.22 10.93
N CYS A 46 0.97 -7.79 9.80
CA CYS A 46 0.11 -7.07 8.86
C CYS A 46 -1.36 -7.14 9.34
N ASP A 47 -1.75 -6.26 10.25
CA ASP A 47 -3.09 -6.24 10.86
C ASP A 47 -3.87 -4.94 10.61
N GLY A 48 -3.28 -3.98 9.88
CA GLY A 48 -3.84 -2.68 9.57
C GLY A 48 -3.72 -1.65 10.71
N SER A 49 -2.96 -1.95 11.77
CA SER A 49 -2.78 -1.06 12.92
C SER A 49 -2.21 0.31 12.52
N ILE A 50 -1.37 0.36 11.48
CA ILE A 50 -0.77 1.61 11.00
C ILE A 50 -1.79 2.66 10.56
N LEU A 51 -3.01 2.22 10.23
CA LEU A 51 -4.08 3.09 9.75
C LEU A 51 -4.86 3.75 10.88
N LEU A 52 -4.75 3.25 12.11
CA LEU A 52 -5.49 3.76 13.25
C LEU A 52 -5.01 5.16 13.65
N ASP A 53 -5.95 6.08 13.81
CA ASP A 53 -5.67 7.42 14.33
C ASP A 53 -5.58 7.43 15.86
N SER A 54 -4.97 8.49 16.39
CA SER A 54 -4.82 8.64 17.84
C SER A 54 -6.19 8.83 18.49
N SER A 55 -6.38 8.21 19.66
CA SER A 55 -7.56 8.37 20.50
C SER A 55 -7.17 8.44 21.98
N GLU A 56 -8.14 8.50 22.89
CA GLU A 56 -7.84 8.54 24.34
C GLU A 56 -7.02 7.33 24.83
N THR A 57 -7.14 6.19 24.15
CA THR A 57 -6.49 4.93 24.53
C THR A 57 -5.48 4.42 23.51
N ILE A 58 -5.35 5.08 22.35
CA ILE A 58 -4.48 4.66 21.25
C ILE A 58 -3.51 5.80 20.93
N ASP A 59 -2.21 5.55 21.11
CA ASP A 59 -1.19 6.36 20.45
C ASP A 59 -0.93 5.78 19.06
N SER A 60 -1.20 6.57 18.03
CA SER A 60 -1.14 6.10 16.65
C SER A 60 0.29 5.80 16.22
N GLU A 61 0.46 4.69 15.51
CA GLU A 61 1.74 4.37 14.85
C GLU A 61 2.15 5.45 13.83
N LYS A 62 1.21 6.27 13.34
CA LYS A 62 1.50 7.44 12.50
C LYS A 62 2.38 8.48 13.20
N ASN A 63 2.36 8.51 14.54
CA ASN A 63 3.18 9.42 15.36
C ASN A 63 4.61 8.91 15.58
N ALA A 64 4.91 7.65 15.24
CA ALA A 64 6.26 7.10 15.37
C ALA A 64 7.24 7.91 14.52
N ILE A 65 8.48 8.09 15.00
CA ILE A 65 9.51 8.89 14.31
C ILE A 65 9.73 8.42 12.87
N ALA A 66 9.61 7.12 12.61
CA ALA A 66 9.79 6.53 11.29
C ALA A 66 8.62 6.81 10.31
N ASN A 67 7.45 7.23 10.84
CA ASN A 67 6.20 7.41 10.10
C ASN A 67 5.78 8.88 10.01
N MET A 68 5.98 9.65 11.07
CA MET A 68 5.51 11.03 11.20
C MET A 68 6.06 11.91 10.08
N ASN A 69 5.15 12.46 9.26
CA ASN A 69 5.43 13.26 8.05
C ASN A 69 6.19 12.52 6.93
N LEU A 70 6.40 11.20 7.04
CA LEU A 70 7.14 10.39 6.07
C LEU A 70 6.26 9.40 5.32
N VAL A 71 5.41 8.68 6.03
CA VAL A 71 4.46 7.72 5.45
C VAL A 71 3.24 8.48 4.91
N ARG A 72 2.76 8.08 3.73
CA ARG A 72 1.66 8.72 2.99
C ARG A 72 0.80 7.66 2.30
N GLY A 73 -0.35 8.06 1.78
CA GLY A 73 -1.27 7.17 1.04
C GLY A 73 -2.43 6.65 1.87
N PHE A 74 -2.61 7.15 3.11
CA PHE A 74 -3.75 6.82 3.96
C PHE A 74 -5.09 7.14 3.28
N GLU A 75 -5.16 8.28 2.59
CA GLU A 75 -6.36 8.74 1.90
C GLU A 75 -6.73 7.81 0.74
N VAL A 76 -5.73 7.27 0.03
CA VAL A 76 -5.96 6.29 -1.04
C VAL A 76 -6.51 4.98 -0.47
N VAL A 77 -6.01 4.55 0.70
CA VAL A 77 -6.50 3.36 1.39
C VAL A 77 -7.95 3.55 1.85
N ASP A 78 -8.32 4.72 2.35
CA ASP A 78 -9.69 5.06 2.72
C ASP A 78 -10.62 5.08 1.51
N ASP A 79 -10.19 5.69 0.40
CA ASP A 79 -10.95 5.69 -0.86
C ASP A 79 -11.20 4.25 -1.37
N ILE A 80 -10.18 3.40 -1.31
CA ILE A 80 -10.32 1.97 -1.65
C ILE A 80 -11.34 1.30 -0.72
N LYS A 81 -11.24 1.54 0.60
CA LYS A 81 -12.12 0.89 1.57
C LYS A 81 -13.58 1.26 1.34
N ILE A 82 -13.85 2.54 1.13
CA ILE A 82 -15.20 3.06 0.83
C ILE A 82 -15.75 2.41 -0.45
N ALA A 83 -14.94 2.36 -1.51
CA ALA A 83 -15.36 1.80 -2.79
C ALA A 83 -15.62 0.29 -2.73
N VAL A 84 -14.76 -0.45 -2.02
CA VAL A 84 -14.89 -1.91 -1.84
C VAL A 84 -16.12 -2.25 -1.00
N ASP A 85 -16.35 -1.54 0.11
CA ASP A 85 -17.52 -1.78 0.95
C ASP A 85 -18.81 -1.47 0.19
N SER A 86 -18.81 -0.40 -0.59
CA SER A 86 -19.93 -0.01 -1.44
C SER A 86 -20.23 -1.07 -2.51
N CYS A 87 -19.22 -1.54 -3.25
CA CYS A 87 -19.43 -2.52 -4.33
C CYS A 87 -19.77 -3.92 -3.79
N CYS A 88 -19.40 -4.22 -2.55
CA CYS A 88 -19.64 -5.51 -1.91
C CYS A 88 -20.85 -5.52 -0.96
N GLY A 89 -21.53 -4.39 -0.77
CA GLY A 89 -22.71 -4.28 0.11
C GLY A 89 -22.39 -4.40 1.60
N GLY A 90 -21.16 -4.09 2.02
CA GLY A 90 -20.72 -4.11 3.41
C GLY A 90 -19.23 -4.43 3.58
N PRO A 91 -18.73 -4.39 4.83
CA PRO A 91 -17.32 -4.60 5.15
C PRO A 91 -16.94 -6.08 5.03
N ILE A 92 -16.50 -6.50 3.85
CA ILE A 92 -16.07 -7.89 3.61
C ILE A 92 -14.55 -8.05 3.46
N VAL A 93 -13.82 -6.96 3.22
CA VAL A 93 -12.35 -6.94 3.10
C VAL A 93 -11.77 -6.21 4.31
N SER A 94 -10.80 -6.83 4.98
CA SER A 94 -10.09 -6.21 6.10
C SER A 94 -9.11 -5.13 5.59
N TYR A 95 -8.71 -4.20 6.45
CA TYR A 95 -7.70 -3.19 6.08
C TYR A 95 -6.33 -3.83 5.79
N ALA A 96 -5.94 -4.88 6.52
CA ALA A 96 -4.72 -5.63 6.26
C ALA A 96 -4.72 -6.27 4.85
N ASP A 97 -5.82 -6.93 4.47
CA ASP A 97 -5.94 -7.52 3.13
C ASP A 97 -5.96 -6.44 2.04
N LEU A 98 -6.60 -5.31 2.31
CA LEU A 98 -6.66 -4.17 1.41
C LEU A 98 -5.24 -3.62 1.15
N LEU A 99 -4.47 -3.35 2.20
CA LEU A 99 -3.09 -2.87 2.08
C LEU A 99 -2.22 -3.87 1.31
N ALA A 100 -2.34 -5.16 1.58
CA ALA A 100 -1.58 -6.19 0.89
C ALA A 100 -1.91 -6.27 -0.62
N VAL A 101 -3.19 -6.13 -0.98
CA VAL A 101 -3.61 -6.09 -2.39
C VAL A 101 -3.17 -4.78 -3.04
N ALA A 102 -3.33 -3.65 -2.36
CA ALA A 102 -2.96 -2.34 -2.87
C ALA A 102 -1.45 -2.21 -3.10
N ASP A 103 -0.61 -2.75 -2.22
CA ASP A 103 0.84 -2.85 -2.42
C ASP A 103 1.17 -3.69 -3.66
N ARG A 104 0.61 -4.90 -3.76
CA ARG A 104 0.80 -5.77 -4.93
C ARG A 104 0.43 -5.07 -6.23
N ASP A 105 -0.72 -4.41 -6.27
CA ASP A 105 -1.16 -3.65 -7.45
C ASP A 105 -0.30 -2.40 -7.67
N SER A 106 0.25 -1.79 -6.61
CA SER A 106 1.19 -0.67 -6.68
C SER A 106 2.54 -1.04 -7.26
N VAL A 107 3.04 -2.25 -7.01
CA VAL A 107 4.25 -2.76 -7.66
C VAL A 107 4.04 -2.94 -9.16
N VAL A 108 2.85 -3.40 -9.55
CA VAL A 108 2.47 -3.59 -10.96
C VAL A 108 2.20 -2.26 -11.66
N ALA A 109 1.46 -1.35 -11.04
CA ALA A 109 1.10 -0.04 -11.57
C ALA A 109 2.26 0.96 -11.51
N GLY A 110 3.00 0.95 -10.40
CA GLY A 110 4.25 1.66 -10.18
C GLY A 110 5.41 1.12 -11.02
N ALA A 111 5.17 0.13 -11.89
CA ALA A 111 5.95 -0.03 -13.11
C ALA A 111 5.74 1.18 -14.03
N TYR A 112 6.15 2.37 -13.58
CA TYR A 112 6.48 3.48 -14.43
C TYR A 112 7.58 2.96 -15.34
N ARG A 113 7.20 2.75 -16.59
CA ARG A 113 8.12 2.35 -17.62
C ARG A 113 8.85 3.60 -18.09
N ASP A 114 10.16 3.54 -18.28
CA ASP A 114 10.82 4.55 -19.11
C ASP A 114 10.18 4.55 -20.51
N ASP A 115 10.58 5.49 -21.37
CA ASP A 115 10.11 5.54 -22.76
C ASP A 115 10.40 4.24 -23.55
N GLU A 116 11.21 3.33 -22.99
CA GLU A 116 11.59 2.02 -23.52
C GLU A 116 10.74 0.86 -22.94
N GLY A 117 9.80 1.13 -22.04
CA GLY A 117 8.97 0.08 -21.46
C GLY A 117 9.54 -0.59 -20.20
N LYS A 118 10.65 -0.11 -19.61
CA LYS A 118 11.33 -0.73 -18.46
C LYS A 118 10.94 -0.06 -17.15
N SER A 119 10.63 -0.86 -16.13
CA SER A 119 10.26 -0.34 -14.81
C SER A 119 11.39 0.47 -14.17
N VAL A 120 11.17 1.78 -14.07
CA VAL A 120 12.02 2.77 -13.37
C VAL A 120 12.05 2.48 -11.87
N VAL A 121 10.98 1.90 -11.31
CA VAL A 121 10.94 1.47 -9.90
C VAL A 121 11.77 0.22 -9.67
N LEU A 122 11.73 -0.79 -10.55
CA LEU A 122 12.66 -1.92 -10.48
C LEU A 122 14.11 -1.47 -10.66
N GLN A 123 14.37 -0.42 -11.46
CA GLN A 123 15.70 0.15 -11.52
C GLN A 123 16.08 0.83 -10.20
N CYS A 124 15.19 1.64 -9.62
CA CYS A 124 15.46 2.32 -8.34
C CYS A 124 15.63 1.32 -7.18
N VAL A 125 14.85 0.24 -7.15
CA VAL A 125 15.00 -0.87 -6.20
C VAL A 125 16.32 -1.59 -6.44
N ARG A 126 16.68 -1.93 -7.68
CA ARG A 126 17.99 -2.52 -7.99
C ARG A 126 19.16 -1.59 -7.67
N ASP A 127 19.00 -0.28 -7.85
CA ASP A 127 20.00 0.73 -7.51
C ASP A 127 20.10 0.89 -5.99
N ALA A 128 18.98 0.79 -5.27
CA ALA A 128 18.95 0.77 -3.80
C ALA A 128 19.59 -0.52 -3.26
N GLU A 129 19.26 -1.67 -3.83
CA GLU A 129 19.88 -2.97 -3.51
C GLU A 129 21.37 -2.97 -3.84
N ALA A 130 21.80 -2.37 -4.95
CA ALA A 130 23.21 -2.22 -5.31
C ALA A 130 23.94 -1.25 -4.35
N LYS A 131 23.27 -0.21 -3.85
CA LYS A 131 23.82 0.68 -2.82
C LYS A 131 23.90 0.01 -1.44
N ILE A 132 22.93 -0.86 -1.11
CA ILE A 132 22.94 -1.67 0.11
C ILE A 132 24.02 -2.76 0.01
N ALA A 133 24.17 -3.41 -1.15
CA ALA A 133 25.19 -4.42 -1.40
C ALA A 133 26.61 -3.84 -1.59
N GLY A 134 26.73 -2.58 -2.01
CA GLY A 134 27.99 -1.84 -2.13
C GLY A 134 28.38 -1.05 -0.88
N SER A 135 27.52 -1.01 0.14
CA SER A 135 27.84 -0.55 1.48
C SER A 135 28.69 -1.62 2.18
N GLU A 136 29.97 -1.72 1.80
CA GLU A 136 30.96 -2.22 2.76
C GLU A 136 30.91 -1.29 3.96
N PHE A 137 30.60 -1.89 5.11
CA PHE A 137 30.70 -1.35 6.45
C PHE A 137 31.88 -0.37 6.60
N LEU A 138 31.58 0.92 6.74
CA LEU A 138 32.43 1.89 7.42
C LEU A 138 31.78 2.25 8.75
#